data_AF-B4LTR6-F1
#
_entry.id   AF-B4LTR6-F1
#
_cell.length_a   1.000
_cell.length_b   1.000
_cell.length_c   1.000
_cell.angle_alpha   90.00
_cell.angle_beta   90.00
_cell.angle_gamma   90.00
#
_symmetry.space_group_name_H-M   'P 1'
#
loop_
_entity.id
_entity.type
_entity.pdbx_description
1 polymer ?
#
loop_
_entity_poly.entity_id
_entity_poly.type
_entity_poly.pdbx_seq_one_letter_code
_entity_poly.pdbx_strand_id
1 'polypeptide(L)'
;MVQTKGQPKASTTLNQLLDESFECMLRVAYGISGTLARPKDRIICNSTLAEMAKFSRSDSFEVKRNVHKFMRFYLQVLRWTQTHQPIRLYEKWYNNEDHFGQSVFFARPGMDTPDEKHIWLENGKSYLAMKHFDDGSTMIYSAVAKDTSLGWMESGIKVLAKQVHIAEVD
;
A
#
# COMPACT_ATOMS: atom_id res chain seq x y z
N MET A 1 -37.84 -37.04 39.66
CA MET A 1 -37.66 -35.88 38.76
C MET A 1 -36.33 -35.23 39.13
N VAL A 2 -35.25 -35.59 38.45
CA VAL A 2 -33.90 -35.12 38.77
C VAL A 2 -33.69 -33.76 38.09
N GLN A 3 -33.63 -32.69 38.87
CA GLN A 3 -33.15 -31.40 38.38
C GLN A 3 -31.62 -31.40 38.40
N THR A 4 -30.99 -31.61 37.25
CA THR A 4 -29.57 -31.33 37.05
C THR A 4 -29.38 -29.84 36.74
N LYS A 5 -29.44 -28.99 37.77
CA LYS A 5 -28.92 -27.61 37.70
C LYS A 5 -27.52 -27.60 38.29
N GLY A 6 -26.51 -27.67 37.45
CA GLY A 6 -25.15 -27.63 37.94
C GLY A 6 -24.07 -27.66 36.88
N GLN A 7 -24.04 -26.68 35.96
CA GLN A 7 -22.80 -26.09 35.43
C GLN A 7 -23.11 -24.76 34.69
N PRO A 8 -22.89 -23.58 35.32
CA PRO A 8 -22.69 -22.34 34.56
C PRO A 8 -21.46 -21.51 34.97
N LYS A 9 -20.66 -21.94 35.95
CA LYS A 9 -19.58 -21.09 36.50
C LYS A 9 -18.30 -21.06 35.65
N ALA A 10 -17.83 -22.20 35.15
CA ALA A 10 -16.54 -22.28 34.47
C ALA A 10 -16.52 -21.61 33.07
N SER A 11 -17.59 -21.74 32.29
CA SER A 11 -17.68 -21.10 30.96
C SER A 11 -17.76 -19.58 31.06
N THR A 12 -18.44 -19.06 32.08
CA THR A 12 -18.58 -17.62 32.33
C THR A 12 -17.23 -16.98 32.71
N THR A 13 -16.44 -17.63 33.57
CA THR A 13 -15.10 -17.14 33.96
C THR A 13 -14.12 -17.13 32.77
N LEU A 14 -14.16 -18.17 31.92
CA LEU A 14 -13.27 -18.23 30.76
C LEU A 14 -13.64 -17.19 29.70
N ASN A 15 -14.93 -16.92 29.51
CA ASN A 15 -15.39 -15.83 28.64
C ASN A 15 -14.89 -14.46 29.11
N GLN A 16 -15.00 -14.17 30.41
CA GLN A 16 -14.51 -12.92 30.99
C GLN A 16 -12.99 -12.77 30.81
N LEU A 17 -12.24 -13.85 30.99
CA LEU A 17 -10.79 -13.85 30.79
C LEU A 17 -10.39 -13.60 29.32
N LEU A 18 -11.16 -14.13 28.37
CA LEU A 18 -10.96 -13.84 26.95
C LEU A 18 -11.24 -12.38 26.62
N ASP A 19 -12.27 -11.78 27.22
CA ASP A 19 -12.61 -10.37 27.03
C ASP A 19 -11.50 -9.45 27.56
N GLU A 20 -11.04 -9.69 28.80
CA GLU A 20 -9.93 -8.92 29.39
C GLU A 20 -8.64 -9.06 28.58
N SER A 21 -8.33 -10.29 28.15
CA SER A 21 -7.14 -10.55 27.34
C SER A 21 -7.24 -9.87 25.98
N PHE A 22 -8.42 -9.87 25.35
CA PHE A 22 -8.67 -9.17 24.10
C PHE A 22 -8.48 -7.66 24.24
N GLU A 23 -9.05 -7.05 25.27
CA GLU A 23 -8.92 -5.61 25.54
C GLU A 23 -7.45 -5.19 25.77
N CYS A 24 -6.65 -6.05 26.39
CA CYS A 24 -5.22 -5.83 26.54
C CYS A 24 -4.51 -5.89 25.17
N MET A 25 -4.76 -6.93 24.38
CA MET A 25 -4.19 -7.08 23.04
C MET A 25 -4.60 -5.94 22.10
N LEU A 26 -5.85 -5.47 22.19
CA LEU A 26 -6.38 -4.38 21.40
C LEU A 26 -5.64 -3.06 21.68
N ARG A 27 -5.42 -2.74 22.97
CA ARG A 27 -4.64 -1.56 23.39
C ARG A 27 -3.21 -1.60 22.86
N VAL A 28 -2.55 -2.76 22.97
CA VAL A 28 -1.19 -2.94 22.44
C VAL A 28 -1.18 -2.76 20.92
N ALA A 29 -2.15 -3.35 20.22
CA ALA A 29 -2.23 -3.26 18.77
C ALA A 29 -2.44 -1.81 18.29
N TYR A 30 -3.32 -1.04 18.94
CA TYR A 30 -3.48 0.39 18.65
C TYR A 30 -2.19 1.16 18.88
N GLY A 31 -1.48 0.90 19.99
CA GLY A 31 -0.19 1.51 20.28
C GLY A 31 0.84 1.25 19.18
N ILE A 32 0.97 0.00 18.72
CA ILE A 32 1.89 -0.34 17.62
C ILE A 32 1.45 0.32 16.31
N SER A 33 0.15 0.27 15.98
CA SER A 33 -0.39 0.82 14.73
C SER A 33 -0.14 2.33 14.60
N GLY A 34 -0.15 3.08 15.71
CA GLY A 34 0.15 4.50 15.73
C GLY A 34 1.61 4.86 15.38
N THR A 35 2.53 3.89 15.50
CA THR A 35 3.96 4.06 15.19
C THR A 35 4.36 3.65 13.78
N LEU A 36 3.41 3.18 12.97
CA LEU A 36 3.69 2.81 11.58
C LEU A 36 3.98 4.08 10.75
N ALA A 37 5.07 4.12 10.00
CA ALA A 37 5.49 5.25 9.20
C ALA A 37 4.49 5.57 8.07
N ARG A 38 3.93 4.54 7.42
CA ARG A 38 3.00 4.73 6.30
C ARG A 38 1.57 5.06 6.78
N PRO A 39 0.97 6.18 6.37
CA PRO A 39 -0.39 6.57 6.79
C PRO A 39 -1.47 5.56 6.40
N LYS A 40 -1.39 4.98 5.20
CA LYS A 40 -2.34 3.96 4.73
C LYS A 40 -2.34 2.71 5.63
N ASP A 41 -1.18 2.31 6.13
CA ASP A 41 -1.07 1.15 6.99
C ASP A 41 -1.74 1.40 8.34
N ARG A 42 -1.65 2.64 8.87
CA ARG A 42 -2.39 3.05 10.08
C ARG A 42 -3.89 2.93 9.88
N ILE A 43 -4.41 3.40 8.73
CA ILE A 43 -5.84 3.34 8.40
C ILE A 43 -6.31 1.88 8.33
N ILE A 44 -5.57 1.03 7.61
CA ILE A 44 -5.90 -0.41 7.47
C ILE A 44 -5.86 -1.11 8.83
N CYS A 45 -4.86 -0.82 9.66
CA CYS A 45 -4.74 -1.40 10.99
C CYS A 45 -5.91 -0.97 11.88
N ASN A 46 -6.21 0.33 11.92
CA ASN A 46 -7.32 0.87 12.71
C ASN A 46 -8.67 0.27 12.27
N SER A 47 -8.90 0.15 10.96
CA SER A 47 -10.11 -0.50 10.43
C SER A 47 -10.20 -1.97 10.84
N THR A 48 -9.10 -2.72 10.71
CA THR A 48 -9.05 -4.13 11.11
C THR A 48 -9.33 -4.30 12.61
N LEU A 49 -8.71 -3.48 13.45
CA LEU A 49 -8.90 -3.51 14.90
C LEU A 49 -10.33 -3.14 15.31
N ALA A 50 -10.95 -2.18 14.63
CA ALA A 50 -12.34 -1.82 14.85
C ALA A 50 -13.29 -3.00 14.52
N GLU A 51 -13.04 -3.73 13.43
CA GLU A 51 -13.82 -4.94 13.10
C GLU A 51 -13.61 -6.05 14.14
N MET A 52 -12.36 -6.29 14.58
CA MET A 52 -12.09 -7.29 15.63
C MET A 52 -12.81 -6.95 16.94
N ALA A 53 -12.88 -5.67 17.30
CA ALA A 53 -13.63 -5.22 18.47
C ALA A 53 -15.13 -5.49 18.36
N LYS A 54 -15.71 -5.45 17.15
CA LYS A 54 -17.11 -5.85 16.93
C LYS A 54 -17.30 -7.35 17.16
N PHE A 55 -16.41 -8.19 16.61
CA PHE A 55 -16.51 -9.64 16.78
C PHE A 55 -16.30 -10.09 18.23
N SER A 56 -15.44 -9.42 18.99
CA SER A 56 -15.22 -9.75 20.41
C SER A 56 -16.44 -9.49 21.30
N ARG A 57 -17.39 -8.65 20.86
CA ARG A 57 -18.65 -8.39 21.59
C ARG A 57 -19.70 -9.48 21.40
N SER A 58 -19.43 -10.48 20.55
CA SER A 58 -20.33 -11.62 20.35
C SER A 58 -20.43 -12.46 21.63
N ASP A 59 -21.62 -12.98 21.94
CA ASP A 59 -21.83 -13.88 23.08
C ASP A 59 -21.30 -15.30 22.84
N SER A 60 -20.91 -15.63 21.61
CA SER A 60 -20.34 -16.95 21.28
C SER A 60 -18.90 -17.09 21.77
N PHE A 61 -18.67 -18.09 22.61
CA PHE A 61 -17.35 -18.46 23.10
C PHE A 61 -16.39 -18.83 21.95
N GLU A 62 -16.87 -19.54 20.94
CA GLU A 62 -16.08 -19.95 19.78
C GLU A 62 -15.59 -18.73 19.00
N VAL A 63 -16.45 -17.72 18.82
CA VAL A 63 -16.07 -16.46 18.16
C VAL A 63 -14.99 -15.76 18.97
N LYS A 64 -15.17 -15.58 20.28
CA LYS A 64 -14.16 -14.96 21.16
C LYS A 64 -12.82 -15.69 21.11
N ARG A 65 -12.85 -17.02 21.16
CA ARG A 65 -11.64 -17.85 21.07
C ARG A 65 -10.93 -17.68 19.72
N ASN A 66 -11.68 -17.58 18.62
CA ASN A 66 -11.10 -17.38 17.28
C ASN A 66 -10.52 -15.97 17.12
N VAL A 67 -11.24 -14.95 17.58
CA VAL A 67 -10.74 -13.56 17.63
C VAL A 67 -9.45 -13.49 18.45
N HIS A 68 -9.41 -14.16 19.61
CA HIS A 68 -8.20 -14.21 20.45
C HIS A 68 -7.00 -14.82 19.73
N LYS A 69 -7.19 -15.98 19.08
CA LYS A 69 -6.14 -16.61 18.27
C LYS A 69 -5.66 -15.71 17.14
N PHE A 70 -6.58 -15.07 16.43
CA PHE A 70 -6.25 -14.11 15.37
C PHE A 70 -5.45 -12.93 15.92
N MET A 71 -5.89 -12.33 17.03
CA MET A 71 -5.20 -11.20 17.66
C MET A 71 -3.76 -11.52 18.04
N ARG A 72 -3.49 -12.73 18.55
CA ARG A 72 -2.12 -13.18 18.84
C ARG A 72 -1.24 -13.22 17.59
N PHE A 73 -1.75 -13.79 16.50
CA PHE A 73 -1.06 -13.79 15.21
C PHE A 73 -0.88 -12.36 14.67
N TYR A 74 -1.95 -11.56 14.71
CA TYR A 74 -1.95 -10.19 14.21
C TYR A 74 -0.94 -9.30 14.94
N LEU A 75 -0.80 -9.46 16.27
CA LEU A 75 0.22 -8.77 17.05
C LEU A 75 1.65 -9.15 16.64
N GLN A 76 1.91 -10.41 16.29
CA GLN A 76 3.21 -10.83 15.77
C GLN A 76 3.52 -10.15 14.43
N VAL A 77 2.54 -10.14 13.52
CA VAL A 77 2.66 -9.47 12.22
C VAL A 77 2.84 -7.97 12.39
N LEU A 78 2.06 -7.32 13.25
CA LEU A 78 2.18 -5.90 13.56
C LEU A 78 3.56 -5.55 14.10
N ARG A 79 4.08 -6.34 15.05
CA ARG A 79 5.41 -6.12 15.63
C ARG A 79 6.51 -6.31 14.59
N TRP A 80 6.41 -7.34 13.75
CA TRP A 80 7.35 -7.54 12.66
C TRP A 80 7.32 -6.36 11.69
N THR A 81 6.12 -5.93 11.28
CA THR A 81 5.90 -4.80 10.37
C THR A 81 6.50 -3.52 10.95
N GLN A 82 6.24 -3.22 12.23
CA GLN A 82 6.80 -2.06 12.94
C GLN A 82 8.34 -2.00 12.86
N THR A 83 8.99 -3.17 12.91
CA THR A 83 10.46 -3.29 12.96
C THR A 83 11.10 -3.28 11.57
N HIS A 84 10.40 -3.76 10.54
CA HIS A 84 10.91 -3.94 9.18
C HIS A 84 10.28 -2.95 8.19
N GLN A 85 9.92 -1.76 8.65
CA GLN A 85 9.32 -0.75 7.79
C GLN A 85 10.35 -0.28 6.76
N PRO A 86 10.01 -0.24 5.46
CA PRO A 86 10.90 0.30 4.43
C PRO A 86 10.86 1.84 4.50
N ILE A 87 11.38 2.42 5.59
CA ILE A 87 11.29 3.86 5.89
C ILE A 87 11.82 4.69 4.72
N ARG A 88 12.98 4.31 4.16
CA ARG A 88 13.58 5.01 3.01
C ARG A 88 12.66 5.06 1.78
N LEU A 89 11.86 4.00 1.56
CA LEU A 89 10.89 3.96 0.47
C LEU A 89 9.71 4.89 0.76
N TYR A 90 9.21 4.86 2.00
CA TYR A 90 8.11 5.72 2.42
C TYR A 90 8.49 7.20 2.40
N GLU A 91 9.71 7.56 2.77
CA GLU A 91 10.23 8.92 2.63
C GLU A 91 10.20 9.37 1.15
N LYS A 92 10.64 8.54 0.21
CA LYS A 92 10.54 8.86 -1.23
C LYS A 92 9.09 9.07 -1.69
N TRP A 93 8.16 8.27 -1.20
CA TRP A 93 6.75 8.33 -1.61
C TRP A 93 5.96 9.46 -0.95
N TYR A 94 6.30 9.84 0.29
CA TYR A 94 5.48 10.71 1.13
C TYR A 94 6.18 11.98 1.64
N ASN A 95 7.52 12.07 1.68
CA ASN A 95 8.22 13.34 2.01
C ASN A 95 8.38 14.28 0.81
N ASN A 96 7.86 13.89 -0.35
CA ASN A 96 7.83 14.69 -1.57
C ASN A 96 6.51 15.46 -1.69
N GLU A 97 6.05 16.09 -0.61
CA GLU A 97 4.86 16.97 -0.65
C GLU A 97 5.07 18.19 -1.57
N ASP A 98 6.33 18.53 -1.91
CA ASP A 98 6.66 19.55 -2.91
C ASP A 98 6.76 19.03 -4.37
N HIS A 99 6.57 17.73 -4.61
CA HIS A 99 6.74 17.16 -5.97
C HIS A 99 5.50 16.51 -6.55
N PHE A 100 4.44 16.28 -5.78
CA PHE A 100 3.14 15.84 -6.33
C PHE A 100 2.44 16.93 -7.18
N GLY A 101 2.91 18.18 -7.11
CA GLY A 101 2.42 19.28 -7.95
C GLY A 101 3.37 19.75 -9.05
N GLN A 102 4.66 19.34 -9.06
CA GLN A 102 5.66 20.00 -9.92
C GLN A 102 6.74 19.13 -10.58
N SER A 103 6.90 17.84 -10.25
CA SER A 103 8.02 17.06 -10.83
C SER A 103 7.68 16.27 -12.11
N VAL A 104 6.42 16.24 -12.56
CA VAL A 104 6.06 15.61 -13.86
C VAL A 104 6.12 16.60 -15.04
N PHE A 105 6.19 17.90 -14.76
CA PHE A 105 6.10 18.95 -15.80
C PHE A 105 7.40 19.72 -16.04
N PHE A 106 8.40 19.61 -15.15
CA PHE A 106 9.70 20.27 -15.30
C PHE A 106 10.89 19.31 -15.13
N ALA A 107 10.78 18.07 -15.64
CA ALA A 107 11.99 17.32 -15.96
C ALA A 107 12.78 18.14 -16.99
N ARG A 108 13.83 18.80 -16.49
CA ARG A 108 14.79 19.57 -17.28
C ARG A 108 15.38 18.60 -18.33
N PRO A 109 15.51 18.98 -19.61
CA PRO A 109 16.05 18.07 -20.62
C PRO A 109 17.46 17.65 -20.18
N GLY A 110 17.67 16.35 -19.99
CA GLY A 110 18.98 15.78 -19.64
C GLY A 110 19.20 15.40 -18.18
N MET A 111 18.19 15.38 -17.31
CA MET A 111 18.32 14.76 -15.98
C MET A 111 17.78 13.33 -16.04
N ASP A 112 18.66 12.40 -16.43
CA ASP A 112 18.43 10.96 -16.33
C ASP A 112 18.05 10.63 -14.89
N THR A 113 16.79 10.23 -14.68
CA THR A 113 16.45 9.59 -13.41
C THR A 113 17.18 8.24 -13.39
N PRO A 114 17.87 7.88 -12.29
CA PRO A 114 18.76 6.71 -12.26
C PRO A 114 18.08 5.37 -12.60
N ASP A 115 16.74 5.33 -12.59
CA ASP A 115 15.92 4.14 -12.86
C ASP A 115 15.34 4.07 -14.28
N GLU A 116 15.54 5.12 -15.09
CA GLU A 116 15.13 5.17 -16.49
C GLU A 116 16.36 5.06 -17.40
N LYS A 117 16.42 3.99 -18.19
CA LYS A 117 17.48 3.78 -19.19
C LYS A 117 16.87 3.84 -20.58
N HIS A 118 17.49 4.61 -21.47
CA HIS A 118 17.10 4.63 -22.88
C HIS A 118 18.29 4.44 -23.82
N ILE A 119 18.04 3.80 -24.96
CA ILE A 119 19.05 3.57 -25.99
C ILE A 119 18.42 3.65 -27.39
N TRP A 120 19.15 4.29 -28.30
CA TRP A 120 18.94 4.16 -29.73
C TRP A 120 19.62 2.87 -30.20
N LEU A 121 18.85 1.91 -30.72
CA LEU A 121 19.38 0.66 -31.27
C LEU A 121 19.91 0.90 -32.69
N GLU A 122 19.18 1.69 -33.48
CA GLU A 122 19.59 2.24 -34.77
C GLU A 122 19.16 3.71 -34.78
N ASN A 123 20.13 4.63 -34.94
CA ASN A 123 19.90 6.07 -34.76
C ASN A 123 18.77 6.56 -35.67
N GLY A 124 17.72 7.16 -35.08
CA GLY A 124 16.56 7.67 -35.80
C GLY A 124 15.57 6.62 -36.31
N LYS A 125 15.81 5.32 -36.10
CA LYS A 125 14.91 4.24 -36.56
C LYS A 125 14.32 3.41 -35.44
N SER A 126 15.11 3.06 -34.43
CA SER A 126 14.64 2.20 -33.34
C SER A 126 15.12 2.71 -32.00
N TYR A 127 14.15 2.90 -31.10
CA TYR A 127 14.33 3.43 -29.76
C TYR A 127 13.81 2.42 -28.73
N LEU A 128 14.59 2.20 -27.69
CA LEU A 128 14.22 1.36 -26.56
C LEU A 128 14.38 2.16 -25.27
N ALA A 129 13.33 2.18 -24.45
CA ALA A 129 13.36 2.73 -23.11
C ALA A 129 12.89 1.69 -22.09
N MET A 130 13.50 1.73 -20.92
CA MET A 130 13.20 0.86 -19.81
C MET A 130 13.07 1.71 -18.55
N LYS A 131 11.96 1.55 -17.86
CA LYS A 131 11.68 2.20 -16.59
C LYS A 131 11.44 1.15 -15.52
N HIS A 132 12.22 1.21 -14.46
CA HIS A 132 11.97 0.41 -13.27
C HIS A 132 11.02 1.15 -12.34
N PHE A 133 10.11 0.40 -11.73
CA PHE A 133 9.24 0.89 -10.68
C PHE A 133 9.69 0.34 -9.33
N ASP A 134 9.45 1.12 -8.28
CA ASP A 134 9.85 0.78 -6.92
C ASP A 134 9.10 -0.44 -6.34
N ASP A 135 8.05 -0.94 -7.01
CA ASP A 135 7.34 -2.18 -6.68
C ASP A 135 8.02 -3.44 -7.25
N GLY A 136 9.14 -3.27 -7.95
CA GLY A 136 9.88 -4.33 -8.62
C GLY A 136 9.37 -4.66 -10.02
N SER A 137 8.33 -3.97 -10.52
CA SER A 137 7.90 -4.10 -11.90
C SER A 137 8.81 -3.29 -12.84
N THR A 138 8.94 -3.78 -14.07
CA THR A 138 9.71 -3.11 -15.12
C THR A 138 8.83 -2.92 -16.34
N MET A 139 8.79 -1.69 -16.84
CA MET A 139 8.10 -1.35 -18.07
C MET A 139 9.14 -1.08 -19.16
N ILE A 140 8.96 -1.74 -20.29
CA ILE A 140 9.83 -1.65 -21.46
C ILE A 140 9.00 -1.09 -22.62
N TYR A 141 9.48 0.00 -23.21
CA TYR A 141 8.90 0.63 -24.38
C TYR A 141 9.86 0.47 -25.55
N SER A 142 9.35 -0.05 -26.67
CA SER A 142 10.09 -0.13 -27.94
C SER A 142 9.30 0.60 -29.01
N ALA A 143 9.97 1.43 -29.78
CA ALA A 143 9.37 2.17 -30.86
C ALA A 143 10.25 2.10 -32.11
N VAL A 144 9.62 1.85 -33.26
CA VAL A 144 10.30 1.72 -34.56
C VAL A 144 9.64 2.65 -35.56
N ALA A 145 10.43 3.52 -36.19
CA ALA A 145 9.96 4.41 -37.23
C ALA A 145 9.83 3.65 -38.55
N LYS A 146 8.68 3.82 -39.22
CA LYS A 146 8.44 3.28 -40.57
C LYS A 146 9.24 4.04 -41.63
N ASP A 147 9.45 5.33 -41.40
CA ASP A 147 10.23 6.24 -42.25
C ASP A 147 11.16 7.07 -41.35
N THR A 148 12.47 6.90 -41.53
CA THR A 148 13.51 7.55 -40.72
C THR A 148 13.73 9.01 -41.09
N SER A 149 13.22 9.45 -42.24
CA SER A 149 13.36 10.83 -42.72
C SER A 149 12.44 11.81 -41.97
N LEU A 150 11.39 11.31 -41.32
CA LEU A 150 10.41 12.11 -40.58
C LEU A 150 10.90 12.52 -39.18
N GLY A 151 12.03 11.98 -38.74
CA GLY A 151 12.64 12.27 -37.45
C GLY A 151 11.79 11.82 -36.26
N TRP A 152 12.38 11.88 -35.06
CA TRP A 152 11.66 11.70 -33.81
C TRP A 152 11.52 13.06 -33.13
N MET A 153 10.29 13.51 -32.94
CA MET A 153 10.06 14.77 -32.26
C MET A 153 10.26 14.58 -30.77
N GLU A 154 11.28 15.22 -30.21
CA GLU A 154 11.45 15.33 -28.77
C GLU A 154 10.20 16.00 -28.19
N SER A 155 9.49 15.33 -27.29
CA SER A 155 8.15 15.73 -26.80
C SER A 155 6.97 15.55 -27.76
N GLY A 156 7.03 14.65 -28.76
CA GLY A 156 5.90 14.39 -29.67
C GLY A 156 4.55 14.09 -28.97
N ILE A 157 4.58 13.39 -27.82
CA ILE A 157 3.39 13.15 -26.99
C ILE A 157 2.80 14.46 -26.43
N LYS A 158 3.63 15.45 -26.06
CA LYS A 158 3.14 16.76 -25.58
C LYS A 158 2.45 17.55 -26.69
N VAL A 159 2.89 17.38 -27.94
CA VAL A 159 2.28 18.00 -29.12
C VAL A 159 0.93 17.36 -29.44
N LEU A 160 0.85 16.03 -29.37
CA LEU A 160 -0.41 15.30 -29.54
C LEU A 160 -1.42 15.64 -28.43
N ALA A 161 -0.98 15.72 -27.18
CA ALA A 161 -1.85 16.11 -26.05
C ALA A 161 -2.40 17.54 -26.19
N LYS A 162 -1.64 18.47 -26.80
CA LYS A 162 -2.12 19.82 -27.13
C LYS A 162 -3.12 19.83 -28.29
N GLN A 163 -2.98 18.92 -29.26
CA GLN A 163 -3.90 18.86 -30.41
C GLN A 163 -5.28 18.34 -30.02
N VAL A 164 -5.38 17.42 -29.05
CA VAL A 164 -6.68 16.93 -28.55
C VAL A 164 -7.50 18.07 -27.91
N HIS A 165 -6.85 19.04 -27.26
CA HIS A 165 -7.53 20.17 -26.64
C HIS A 165 -8.07 21.23 -27.63
N ILE A 166 -7.54 21.28 -28.85
CA ILE A 166 -7.97 22.24 -29.87
C ILE A 166 -9.16 21.68 -30.67
N ALA A 167 -9.27 20.36 -30.79
CA ALA A 167 -10.34 19.70 -31.54
C ALA A 167 -11.69 19.59 -30.80
N GLU A 168 -11.75 19.94 -29.51
CA GLU A 168 -13.00 19.95 -28.71
C GLU A 168 -13.67 21.33 -28.62
N VAL A 169 -13.17 22.35 -29.35
CA VAL A 169 -13.71 23.72 -29.35
C VAL A 169 -14.14 24.21 -30.73
N ASP A 170 -14.36 23.30 -31.70
CA ASP A 170 -15.08 23.61 -32.95
C ASP A 170 -16.30 22.70 -33.14
#